data_AF-G5N8H4-F1
#
_entry.id   AF-G5N8H4-F1
#
_cell.length_a   1.000
_cell.length_b   1.000
_cell.length_c   1.000
_cell.angle_alpha   90.00
_cell.angle_beta   90.00
_cell.angle_gamma   90.00
#
_symmetry.space_group_name_H-M   'P 1'
#
loop_
_entity.id
_entity.type
_entity.pdbx_description
1 polymer ?
#
loop_
_entity_poly.entity_id
_entity_poly.type
_entity_poly.pdbx_seq_one_letter_code
_entity_poly.pdbx_strand_id
1 'polypeptide(L)' 'MEFDAFFLARLQFAFTVSFHIIFPAITIGLASYLVVLEGLWLKTRNPVWRSLYQFWLKIFAVNFGMGVVSGLVMAYQFGT' A
#
# COMPACT_ATOMS: atom_id res chain seq x y z
N MET A 1 -17.21 23.69 19.05
CA MET A 1 -15.82 23.27 18.81
C MET A 1 -15.08 24.47 18.26
N GLU A 2 -14.06 24.95 18.95
CA GLU A 2 -13.13 25.92 18.37
C GLU A 2 -12.15 25.17 17.47
N PHE A 3 -11.78 25.76 16.34
CA PHE A 3 -10.75 25.26 15.44
C PHE A 3 -9.36 25.62 15.98
N ASP A 4 -9.02 25.11 17.16
CA ASP A 4 -7.69 25.29 17.73
C ASP A 4 -6.64 24.43 16.98
N ALA A 5 -5.37 24.79 17.14
CA ALA A 5 -4.28 24.10 16.46
C ALA A 5 -4.23 22.60 16.80
N PHE A 6 -4.60 22.23 18.03
CA PHE A 6 -4.59 20.85 18.49
C PHE A 6 -5.68 20.00 17.80
N PHE A 7 -6.89 20.52 17.67
CA PHE A 7 -7.97 19.86 16.95
C PHE A 7 -7.62 19.72 15.46
N LEU A 8 -7.07 20.75 14.84
CA LEU A 8 -6.64 20.71 13.43
C LEU A 8 -5.53 19.68 13.20
N ALA A 9 -4.54 19.58 14.10
CA ALA A 9 -3.49 18.57 14.01
C ALA A 9 -4.04 17.14 14.08
N ARG A 10 -5.01 16.89 14.97
CA ARG A 10 -5.70 15.57 15.04
C ARG A 10 -6.47 15.26 13.77
N LEU A 11 -7.18 16.23 13.21
CA LEU A 11 -7.93 16.06 11.97
C LEU A 11 -7.00 15.77 10.79
N GLN A 12 -5.89 16.51 10.67
CA GLN A 12 -4.86 16.31 9.67
C GLN A 12 -4.26 14.91 9.77
N PHE A 13 -3.85 14.49 10.97
CA PHE A 13 -3.28 13.17 11.19
C PHE A 13 -4.29 12.05 10.89
N ALA A 14 -5.53 12.20 11.36
CA ALA A 14 -6.62 11.24 11.11
C ALA A 14 -6.87 11.06 9.61
N PHE A 15 -6.86 12.15 8.83
CA PHE A 15 -6.97 12.09 7.38
C PHE A 15 -5.78 11.33 6.77
N THR A 16 -4.55 11.71 7.11
CA THR A 16 -3.35 11.09 6.54
C THR A 16 -3.25 9.60 6.86
N VAL A 17 -3.48 9.17 8.11
CA VAL A 17 -3.42 7.75 8.48
C VAL A 17 -4.52 6.91 7.83
N SER A 18 -5.74 7.47 7.70
CA SER A 18 -6.87 6.77 7.09
C SER A 18 -6.64 6.50 5.61
N PHE A 19 -6.02 7.43 4.88
CA PHE A 19 -5.64 7.21 3.49
C PHE A 19 -4.41 6.31 3.38
N HIS A 20 -3.40 6.52 4.23
CA HIS A 20 -2.16 5.75 4.17
C HIS A 20 -2.43 4.26 4.34
N ILE A 21 -3.22 3.83 5.32
CA ILE A 21 -3.38 2.41 5.69
C ILE A 21 -3.93 1.53 4.55
N ILE A 22 -4.66 2.11 3.61
CA ILE A 22 -5.23 1.40 2.46
C ILE A 22 -4.11 0.79 1.60
N PHE A 23 -3.04 1.55 1.36
CA PHE A 23 -1.95 1.13 0.49
C PHE A 23 -1.15 -0.07 1.07
N PRO A 24 -0.56 -0.01 2.29
CA PRO A 24 0.15 -1.15 2.86
C PRO A 24 -0.74 -2.37 3.06
N ALA A 25 -2.00 -2.23 3.46
CA ALA A 25 -2.91 -3.37 3.62
C ALA A 25 -3.09 -4.14 2.29
N ILE A 26 -3.32 -3.42 1.19
CA ILE A 26 -3.44 -4.02 -0.15
C ILE A 26 -2.09 -4.58 -0.62
N THR A 27 -0.99 -3.85 -0.40
CA THR A 27 0.36 -4.28 -0.79
C THR A 27 0.75 -5.59 -0.11
N ILE A 28 0.50 -5.75 1.19
CA ILE A 28 0.82 -6.99 1.92
C ILE A 28 0.03 -8.18 1.34
N GLY A 29 -1.27 -7.99 1.08
CA GLY A 29 -2.10 -8.99 0.42
C GLY A 29 -1.57 -9.38 -0.95
N LEU A 30 -1.34 -8.39 -1.82
CA LEU A 30 -0.84 -8.60 -3.18
C LEU A 30 0.56 -9.21 -3.21
N ALA A 31 1.47 -8.85 -2.28
CA ALA A 31 2.79 -9.46 -2.20
C ALA A 31 2.70 -10.97 -1.97
N SER A 32 1.88 -11.40 -1.00
CA SER A 32 1.68 -12.82 -0.73
C SER A 32 1.03 -13.54 -1.92
N TYR A 33 0.07 -12.91 -2.59
CA TYR A 33 -0.58 -13.45 -3.77
C TYR A 33 0.39 -13.59 -4.97
N LEU A 34 1.23 -12.60 -5.22
CA LEU A 34 2.25 -12.65 -6.27
C LEU A 34 3.25 -13.79 -6.03
N VAL A 35 3.66 -14.01 -4.77
CA VAL A 35 4.53 -15.16 -4.41
C VAL A 35 3.85 -16.49 -4.74
N VAL A 36 2.55 -16.63 -4.44
CA VAL A 36 1.79 -17.85 -4.79
C VAL A 36 1.72 -18.05 -6.31
N LEU A 37 1.43 -17.00 -7.08
CA LEU A 37 1.36 -17.08 -8.55
C LEU A 37 2.71 -17.48 -9.15
N GLU A 38 3.80 -16.89 -8.70
CA GLU A 38 5.14 -17.23 -9.17
C GLU A 38 5.51 -18.66 -8.77
N GLY A 39 5.19 -19.08 -7.54
CA GLY A 39 5.39 -20.47 -7.09
C GLY A 39 4.62 -21.50 -7.92
N LEU A 40 3.37 -21.21 -8.27
CA LEU A 40 2.56 -22.05 -9.16
C LEU A 40 3.15 -22.11 -10.57
N TRP A 41 3.64 -20.98 -11.10
CA TRP A 41 4.33 -20.96 -12.40
C TRP A 41 5.61 -21.80 -12.36
N LEU A 42 6.45 -21.65 -11.34
CA LEU A 42 7.70 -22.41 -11.20
C LEU A 42 7.43 -23.93 -11.14
N LYS A 43 6.38 -24.34 -10.42
CA LYS A 43 5.97 -25.74 -10.26
C LYS A 43 5.32 -26.34 -11.51
N THR A 44 4.39 -25.61 -12.14
CA THR A 44 3.54 -26.17 -13.21
C THR A 44 3.98 -25.78 -14.62
N ARG A 45 4.80 -24.74 -14.75
CA ARG A 45 5.17 -24.07 -16.01
C ARG A 45 3.97 -23.61 -16.85
N ASN A 46 2.78 -23.54 -16.27
CA ASN A 46 1.59 -23.05 -16.96
C ASN A 46 1.69 -21.52 -17.16
N PRO A 47 1.65 -21.02 -18.41
CA PRO A 47 1.83 -19.61 -18.72
C PRO A 47 0.74 -18.71 -18.13
N VAL A 48 -0.45 -19.24 -17.81
CA VAL A 48 -1.55 -18.47 -17.20
C VAL A 48 -1.12 -17.84 -15.87
N TRP A 49 -0.39 -18.58 -15.03
CA TRP A 49 0.11 -18.06 -13.75
C TRP A 49 1.09 -16.91 -13.94
N ARG A 50 1.94 -16.99 -14.97
CA ARG A 50 2.89 -15.92 -15.31
C ARG A 50 2.17 -14.67 -15.82
N SER A 51 1.15 -14.84 -16.65
CA SER A 51 0.32 -13.72 -17.13
C SER A 51 -0.40 -13.01 -15.99
N LEU A 52 -0.98 -13.77 -15.04
CA LEU A 52 -1.60 -13.21 -13.84
C LEU A 52 -0.56 -12.46 -12.99
N TYR A 53 0.61 -13.05 -12.76
CA TYR A 53 1.69 -12.40 -12.01
C TYR A 53 2.05 -11.04 -12.64
N GLN A 54 2.28 -10.99 -13.95
CA GLN A 54 2.67 -9.76 -14.64
C GLN A 54 1.57 -8.69 -14.64
N PHE A 55 0.29 -9.08 -14.68
CA PHE A 55 -0.83 -8.16 -14.53
C PHE A 55 -0.85 -7.53 -13.12
N TRP A 56 -0.83 -8.37 -12.08
CA TRP A 56 -0.92 -7.91 -10.70
C TRP A 56 0.33 -7.19 -10.22
N LEU A 57 1.51 -7.49 -10.78
CA LEU A 57 2.77 -6.83 -10.46
C LEU A 57 2.72 -5.32 -10.72
N LYS A 58 2.06 -4.89 -11.80
CA LYS A 58 1.91 -3.46 -12.12
C LYS A 58 1.04 -2.73 -11.09
N ILE A 59 -0.07 -3.35 -10.71
CA ILE A 59 -0.98 -2.81 -9.68
C ILE A 59 -0.26 -2.74 -8.33
N PHE A 60 0.45 -3.80 -7.96
CA PHE A 60 1.29 -3.85 -6.77
C PHE A 60 2.31 -2.70 -6.75
N ALA A 61 3.03 -2.47 -7.86
CA ALA A 61 4.05 -1.43 -7.93
C ALA A 61 3.49 -0.02 -7.70
N VAL A 62 2.34 0.30 -8.32
CA VAL A 62 1.66 1.60 -8.13
C VAL A 62 1.20 1.75 -6.68
N ASN A 63 0.56 0.73 -6.13
CA ASN A 63 0.04 0.75 -4.77
C ASN A 63 1.17 0.84 -3.72
N PHE A 64 2.27 0.12 -3.94
CA PHE A 64 3.48 0.20 -3.12
C PHE A 64 4.07 1.61 -3.15
N GLY A 65 4.23 2.21 -4.34
CA GLY A 65 4.73 3.58 -4.49
C GLY A 65 3.89 4.60 -3.72
N MET A 66 2.56 4.51 -3.85
CA MET A 66 1.63 5.38 -3.10
C MET A 66 1.73 5.17 -1.58
N GLY A 67 1.91 3.91 -1.14
CA GLY A 67 2.18 3.59 0.26
C GLY A 67 3.44 4.27 0.79
N VAL A 68 4.56 4.18 0.05
CA VAL A 68 5.83 4.82 0.45
C VAL A 68 5.68 6.33 0.58
N VAL A 69 5.09 7.00 -0.41
CA VAL A 69 4.93 8.46 -0.40
C VAL A 69 4.03 8.91 0.76
N SER A 70 2.87 8.27 0.94
CA SER A 70 1.95 8.63 2.03
C SER A 70 2.52 8.30 3.42
N GLY A 71 3.33 7.25 3.55
CA GLY A 71 4.00 6.90 4.80
C GLY A 71 5.09 7.88 5.18
N LEU A 72 5.83 8.40 4.19
CA LEU A 72 6.83 9.43 4.41
C LEU A 72 6.19 10.73 4.93
N VAL A 73 5.04 11.15 4.37
CA VAL A 73 4.29 12.30 4.89
C VAL A 73 3.89 12.08 6.36
N MET A 74 3.37 10.90 6.69
CA MET A 74 2.98 10.57 8.06
C MET A 74 4.18 10.56 9.02
N ALA A 75 5.34 10.05 8.59
CA ALA A 75 6.55 10.04 9.41
C ALA A 75 6.95 11.47 9.83
N TYR A 76 6.85 12.44 8.91
CA TYR A 76 7.12 13.84 9.23
C TYR A 76 6.05 14.48 10.12
N GLN A 77 4.78 14.07 10.02
CA GLN A 77 3.71 14.53 10.92
C GLN A 77 3.92 14.17 12.39
N PHE A 78 4.77 13.17 12.70
CA PHE A 78 5.16 12.92 14.10
C PHE A 78 6.19 13.93 14.62
N GLY A 79 6.90 14.63 13.74
CA GLY A 79 7.94 15.59 14.09
C GLY A 79 7.53 17.07 13.98
N THR A 80 6.38 17.37 13.37
CA THR A 80 5.83 18.72 13.16
C THR A 80 4.55 18.92 13.96
#